data_AF-A0A8X7CKQ2-F1
#
_entry.id   AF-A0A8X7CKQ2-F1
#
_cell.length_a   1.000
_cell.length_b   1.000
_cell.length_c   1.000
_cell.angle_alpha   90.00
_cell.angle_beta   90.00
_cell.angle_gamma   90.00
#
_symmetry.space_group_name_H-M   'P 1'
#
loop_
_entity.id
_entity.type
_entity.pdbx_description
1 polymer ?
#
loop_
_entity_poly.entity_id
_entity_poly.type
_entity_poly.pdbx_seq_one_letter_code
_entity_poly.pdbx_strand_id
1 'polypeptide(L)'
;MCISDLWKLDSLGITDPVETKTKLEIQKETLNHFQKTISVDFSGRYEVALSWVLDNKLLSSNKKLVENRLQSTKRKSIATGKLEEYQDVLETFGYLKK
;
A
#
# COMPACT_ATOMS: atom_id res chain seq x y z
N MET A 1 -7.31 -25.68 3.36
CA MET A 1 -7.36 -24.21 3.46
C MET A 1 -8.73 -23.79 2.92
N CYS A 2 -9.65 -23.39 3.79
CA CYS A 2 -10.99 -22.99 3.38
C CYS A 2 -10.92 -21.58 2.78
N ILE A 3 -11.84 -21.22 1.87
CA ILE A 3 -11.91 -19.85 1.32
C ILE A 3 -12.03 -18.82 2.44
N SER A 4 -12.70 -19.17 3.55
CA SER A 4 -12.84 -18.34 4.74
C SER A 4 -11.50 -18.03 5.43
N ASP A 5 -10.52 -18.92 5.31
CA ASP A 5 -9.19 -18.69 5.88
C ASP A 5 -8.38 -17.68 5.06
N LEU A 6 -8.69 -17.49 3.77
CA LEU A 6 -8.05 -16.47 2.92
C LEU A 6 -8.48 -15.04 3.27
N TRP A 7 -9.57 -14.89 4.01
CA TRP A 7 -10.09 -13.59 4.47
C TRP A 7 -9.60 -13.21 5.87
N LYS A 8 -8.90 -14.11 6.57
CA LYS A 8 -8.25 -13.77 7.84
C LYS A 8 -6.98 -12.99 7.54
N LEU A 9 -6.90 -11.75 8.01
CA LEU A 9 -5.74 -10.88 7.83
C LEU A 9 -4.43 -11.53 8.33
N ASP A 10 -4.52 -12.32 9.41
CA ASP A 10 -3.42 -13.11 9.97
C ASP A 10 -2.84 -14.13 8.98
N SER A 11 -3.67 -14.77 8.15
CA SER A 11 -3.22 -15.77 7.16
C SER A 11 -2.52 -15.11 5.97
N LEU A 12 -2.82 -13.83 5.72
CA LEU A 12 -2.19 -13.00 4.70
C LEU A 12 -0.89 -12.35 5.20
N GLY A 13 -0.48 -12.64 6.44
CA GLY A 13 0.69 -12.02 7.07
C GLY A 13 0.48 -10.54 7.43
N ILE A 14 -0.77 -10.08 7.44
CA ILE A 14 -1.17 -8.74 7.88
C ILE A 14 -1.69 -8.91 9.31
N THR A 15 -0.75 -9.11 10.23
CA THR A 15 -1.05 -9.06 11.67
C THR A 15 -1.12 -7.59 12.06
N ASP A 16 -2.16 -7.18 12.78
CA ASP A 16 -2.24 -5.81 13.28
C ASP A 16 -1.11 -5.59 14.29
N PRO A 17 -0.13 -4.68 14.03
CA PRO A 17 0.93 -4.42 15.00
C PRO A 17 0.38 -3.85 16.33
N VAL A 18 -0.86 -3.39 16.29
CA VAL A 18 -1.63 -2.82 17.40
C VAL A 18 -1.95 -3.85 18.49
N GLU A 19 -1.89 -5.17 18.22
CA GLU A 19 -2.13 -6.18 19.25
C GLU A 19 -1.04 -6.24 20.34
N THR A 20 0.10 -5.56 20.15
CA THR A 20 1.25 -5.65 21.07
C THR A 20 1.46 -4.45 22.00
N LYS A 21 0.74 -3.32 21.80
CA LYS A 21 0.91 -2.12 22.64
C LYS A 21 -0.40 -1.72 23.30
N THR A 22 -0.35 -1.48 24.61
CA THR A 22 -1.48 -0.92 25.34
C THR A 22 -1.74 0.53 24.88
N LYS A 23 -2.99 1.00 24.99
CA LYS A 23 -3.37 2.38 24.61
C LYS A 23 -2.47 3.44 25.27
N LEU A 24 -2.01 3.19 26.50
CA LEU A 24 -1.12 4.08 27.25
C LEU A 24 0.28 4.15 26.66
N GLU A 25 0.82 3.03 26.18
CA GLU A 25 2.14 2.98 25.54
C GLU A 25 2.12 3.72 24.21
N ILE A 26 1.06 3.56 23.41
CA ILE A 26 0.87 4.28 22.16
C ILE A 26 0.81 5.79 22.41
N GLN A 27 0.07 6.23 23.43
CA GLN A 27 0.00 7.63 23.82
C GLN A 27 1.37 8.17 24.25
N LYS A 28 2.09 7.43 25.09
CA LYS A 28 3.43 7.82 25.57
C LYS A 28 4.42 7.94 24.41
N GLU A 29 4.40 7.00 23.47
CA GLU A 29 5.25 7.02 22.28
C GLU A 29 4.92 8.20 21.35
N THR A 30 3.62 8.48 21.17
CA THR A 30 3.15 9.62 20.37
C THR A 30 3.60 10.96 20.97
N LEU A 31 3.49 11.11 22.29
CA LEU A 31 3.94 12.31 23.00
C LEU A 31 5.45 12.49 22.92
N ASN A 32 6.21 11.41 23.11
CA ASN A 32 7.66 11.42 22.98
C ASN A 32 8.10 11.81 21.57
N HIS A 33 7.42 11.30 20.54
CA HIS A 33 7.69 11.66 19.14
C HIS A 33 7.40 13.12 18.87
N PHE A 34 6.21 13.59 19.29
CA PHE A 34 5.80 14.99 19.16
C PHE A 34 6.84 15.93 19.78
N GLN A 35 7.30 15.66 21.00
CA GLN A 35 8.30 16.47 21.68
C GLN A 35 9.66 16.46 20.96
N LYS A 36 10.03 15.36 20.32
CA LYS A 36 11.30 15.24 19.61
C LYS A 36 11.29 15.93 18.25
N THR A 37 10.14 15.99 17.57
CA THR A 37 10.06 16.51 16.21
C THR A 37 9.38 17.86 16.07
N ILE A 38 8.97 18.48 17.18
CA ILE A 38 8.53 19.86 17.16
C ILE A 38 9.72 20.78 16.89
N SER A 39 9.64 21.55 15.81
CA SER A 39 10.58 22.61 15.46
C SER A 39 9.82 23.89 15.08
N VAL A 40 10.52 25.01 15.09
CA VAL A 40 9.97 26.30 14.64
C VAL A 40 10.67 26.69 13.35
N ASP A 41 9.87 26.93 12.32
CA ASP A 41 10.35 27.37 11.01
C ASP A 41 10.85 28.83 11.05
N PHE A 42 11.58 29.27 10.02
CA PHE A 42 12.06 30.65 9.88
C PHE A 42 10.92 31.68 9.88
N SER A 43 9.70 31.27 9.51
CA SER A 43 8.49 32.08 9.58
C SER A 43 7.84 32.15 10.97
N GLY A 44 8.41 31.47 11.97
CA GLY A 44 7.88 31.40 13.34
C GLY A 44 6.72 30.40 13.51
N ARG A 45 6.48 29.53 12.53
CA ARG A 45 5.43 28.50 12.58
C ARG A 45 5.96 27.20 13.18
N TYR A 46 5.12 26.51 13.95
CA TYR A 46 5.45 25.19 14.47
C TYR A 46 5.33 24.13 13.38
N GLU A 47 6.37 23.35 13.22
CA GLU A 47 6.43 22.16 12.38
C GLU A 47 6.59 20.93 13.26
N VAL A 48 5.88 19.85 12.92
CA VAL A 48 5.93 18.58 13.66
C VAL A 48 5.93 17.45 12.64
N ALA A 49 6.86 16.50 12.74
CA ALA A 49 6.80 15.32 11.88
C ALA A 49 5.65 14.39 12.27
N LEU A 50 5.02 13.83 11.24
CA LEU A 50 3.89 12.91 11.38
C LEU A 50 4.33 11.59 12.04
N SER A 51 3.70 11.24 13.17
CA SER A 51 4.03 10.04 13.94
C SER A 51 3.83 8.73 13.17
N TRP A 52 2.91 8.70 12.20
CA TRP A 52 2.60 7.50 11.40
C TRP A 52 3.50 7.33 10.16
N VAL A 53 4.40 8.28 9.88
CA VAL A 53 5.31 8.24 8.73
C VAL A 53 6.66 7.61 9.10
N LEU A 54 6.92 7.39 10.39
CA LEU A 54 8.14 6.75 10.90
C LEU A 54 8.36 5.34 10.34
N ASP A 55 7.28 4.56 10.24
CA ASP A 55 7.30 3.22 9.66
C ASP A 55 6.99 3.24 8.17
N ASN A 56 7.60 4.16 7.43
CA ASN A 56 7.86 3.94 6.01
C ASN A 56 8.90 2.80 5.89
N LYS A 57 8.54 1.58 6.32
CA LYS A 57 9.06 0.38 5.67
C LYS A 57 8.72 0.61 4.21
N LEU A 58 9.72 1.01 3.43
CA LEU A 58 9.59 1.12 1.98
C LEU A 58 8.96 -0.19 1.56
N LEU A 59 7.67 -0.12 1.18
CA LEU A 59 6.92 -1.30 0.78
C LEU A 59 7.81 -2.01 -0.22
N SER A 60 8.12 -3.28 0.04
CA SER A 60 9.02 -4.02 -0.84
C SER A 60 8.46 -3.87 -2.26
N SER A 61 9.33 -3.47 -3.18
CA SER A 61 8.85 -3.08 -4.51
C SER A 61 8.21 -4.29 -5.19
N ASN A 62 6.88 -4.29 -5.23
CA ASN A 62 6.09 -5.33 -5.92
C ASN A 62 6.19 -5.22 -7.45
N LYS A 63 6.98 -4.26 -7.96
CA LYS A 63 7.14 -3.97 -9.39
C LYS A 63 7.46 -5.23 -10.20
N LYS A 64 8.46 -6.01 -9.79
CA LYS A 64 8.88 -7.23 -10.51
C LYS A 64 7.78 -8.29 -10.55
N LEU A 65 7.04 -8.44 -9.45
CA LEU A 65 5.92 -9.39 -9.37
C LEU A 65 4.76 -8.94 -10.25
N VAL A 66 4.40 -7.65 -10.22
CA VAL A 66 3.36 -7.06 -11.07
C VAL A 66 3.73 -7.20 -12.54
N GLU A 67 4.98 -6.93 -12.89
CA GLU A 67 5.50 -7.06 -14.26
C GLU A 67 5.43 -8.52 -14.76
N ASN A 68 5.85 -9.48 -13.94
CA ASN A 68 5.74 -10.90 -14.27
C ASN A 68 4.27 -11.33 -14.47
N ARG A 69 3.37 -10.87 -13.58
CA ARG A 69 1.93 -11.14 -13.70
C ARG A 69 1.38 -10.56 -15.00
N LEU A 70 1.70 -9.30 -15.30
CA LEU A 70 1.30 -8.62 -16.53
C LEU A 70 1.74 -9.40 -17.77
N GLN A 71 3.01 -9.81 -17.83
CA GLN A 71 3.54 -10.61 -18.95
C GLN A 71 2.80 -11.94 -19.09
N SER A 72 2.55 -12.64 -17.98
CA SER A 72 1.82 -13.91 -18.01
C SER A 72 0.37 -13.76 -18.48
N THR A 73 -0.33 -12.73 -18.01
CA THR A 73 -1.71 -12.43 -18.41
C THR A 73 -1.77 -12.01 -19.87
N LYS A 74 -0.82 -11.19 -20.33
CA LYS A 74 -0.73 -10.80 -21.75
C LYS A 74 -0.55 -12.00 -22.66
N ARG A 75 0.38 -12.92 -22.33
CA ARG A 75 0.58 -14.16 -23.10
C ARG A 75 -0.68 -15.01 -23.17
N LYS A 76 -1.39 -15.16 -22.05
CA LYS A 76 -2.67 -15.88 -22.00
C LYS A 76 -3.75 -15.20 -22.84
N SER A 77 -3.83 -13.88 -22.79
CA SER A 77 -4.77 -13.09 -23.60
C SER A 77 -4.52 -13.25 -25.10
N ILE A 78 -3.25 -13.27 -25.52
CA ILE A 78 -2.87 -13.52 -26.92
C ILE A 78 -3.24 -14.95 -27.32
N ALA A 79 -2.86 -15.95 -26.50
CA ALA A 79 -3.15 -17.35 -26.79
C ALA A 79 -4.65 -17.67 -26.88
N THR A 80 -5.48 -16.88 -26.21
CA THR A 80 -6.95 -17.02 -26.23
C THR A 80 -7.62 -16.14 -27.30
N GLY A 81 -6.85 -15.35 -28.05
CA GLY A 81 -7.39 -14.43 -29.07
C GLY A 81 -8.14 -13.22 -28.51
N LYS A 82 -8.18 -13.02 -27.19
CA LYS A 82 -9.00 -11.99 -26.55
C LYS A 82 -8.35 -10.61 -26.46
N LEU A 83 -7.11 -10.49 -26.91
CA LEU A 83 -6.35 -9.24 -26.76
C LEU A 83 -7.05 -8.06 -27.46
N GLU A 84 -7.57 -8.27 -28.66
CA GLU A 84 -8.26 -7.26 -29.46
C GLU A 84 -9.62 -6.89 -28.83
N GLU A 85 -10.39 -7.87 -28.35
CA GLU A 85 -11.65 -7.61 -27.63
C GLU A 85 -11.45 -6.71 -26.40
N TYR A 86 -10.39 -6.96 -25.63
CA TYR A 86 -10.07 -6.11 -24.47
C TYR A 86 -9.59 -4.72 -24.90
N GLN A 87 -8.85 -4.61 -26.01
CA GLN A 87 -8.39 -3.33 -26.55
C GLN A 87 -9.60 -2.46 -26.94
N ASP A 88 -10.56 -3.03 -27.67
CA ASP A 88 -11.79 -2.33 -28.10
C ASP A 88 -12.59 -1.82 -26.90
N VAL A 89 -12.72 -2.64 -25.85
CA VAL A 89 -13.38 -2.25 -24.60
C VAL A 89 -12.66 -1.05 -23.96
N LEU A 90 -11.33 -1.10 -23.83
CA LEU A 90 -10.56 -0.03 -23.21
C LEU A 90 -10.63 1.28 -24.00
N GLU A 91 -10.67 1.21 -25.32
CA GLU A 91 -10.86 2.38 -26.21
C GLU A 91 -12.28 2.94 -26.11
N THR A 92 -13.29 2.07 -26.07
CA THR A 92 -14.71 2.43 -25.90
C THR A 92 -14.95 3.19 -24.60
N PHE A 93 -14.34 2.72 -23.50
CA PHE A 93 -14.43 3.38 -22.19
C PHE A 93 -13.48 4.58 -22.03
N GLY A 94 -12.66 4.90 -23.03
CA GLY A 94 -11.79 6.09 -23.03
C GLY A 94 -10.55 5.99 -22.15
N TYR A 95 -10.21 4.80 -21.63
CA TYR A 95 -9.02 4.60 -20.79
C TYR A 95 -7.69 4.74 -21.55
N LEU A 96 -7.73 4.68 -22.88
CA LEU A 96 -6.56 4.76 -23.76
C LEU A 96 -6.48 6.07 -24.58
N LYS A 97 -7.36 7.04 -24.33
CA LYS A 97 -7.21 8.36 -24.95
C LYS A 97 -6.04 9.10 -24.30
N LYS A 98 -4.99 9.35 -25.10
CA LYS A 98 -3.91 10.30 -24.78
C LYS A 98 -4.43 11.72 -24.75
#